data_AF-A0A821ZDW4-F1
#
_entry.id   AF-A0A821ZDW4-F1
#
_cell.length_a   1.000
_cell.length_b   1.000
_cell.length_c   1.000
_cell.angle_alpha   90.00
_cell.angle_beta   90.00
_cell.angle_gamma   90.00
#
_symmetry.space_group_name_H-M   'P 1'
#
loop_
_entity.id
_entity.type
_entity.pdbx_description
1 polymer ?
#
loop_
_entity_poly.entity_id
_entity_poly.type
_entity_poly.pdbx_seq_one_letter_code
_entity_poly.pdbx_strand_id
1 'polypeptide(L)'
;LKLATPEEAFDYVRSYKSAMRPDWASVKDDVMLKACLAKFRQHQKLKQLLLSTGDRMIVEHTTEDSYWGDGGDGSGRNQLGITLIKVRNYLKK
;
A
#
# COMPACT_ATOMS: atom_id res chain seq x y z
N LEU A 1 1.55 -14.88 16.86
CA LEU A 1 2.26 -13.72 17.43
C LEU A 1 1.38 -12.48 17.25
N LYS A 2 1.24 -11.64 18.28
CA LYS A 2 0.55 -10.34 18.19
C LYS A 2 1.51 -9.29 18.74
N LEU A 3 1.90 -8.34 17.89
CA LEU A 3 2.81 -7.24 18.23
C LEU A 3 2.00 -5.99 18.59
N ALA A 4 2.55 -5.10 19.42
CA ALA A 4 1.78 -4.01 20.01
C ALA A 4 1.59 -2.82 19.06
N THR A 5 2.58 -2.57 18.20
CA THR A 5 2.55 -1.42 17.28
C THR A 5 2.86 -1.82 15.82
N PRO A 6 2.44 -1.00 14.83
CA PRO A 6 2.83 -1.20 13.44
C PRO A 6 4.34 -1.17 13.22
N GLU A 7 5.05 -0.33 13.97
CA GLU A 7 6.51 -0.18 13.88
C GLU A 7 7.23 -1.44 14.40
N GLU A 8 6.81 -1.98 15.54
CA GLU A 8 7.31 -3.26 16.03
C GLU A 8 7.07 -4.39 15.03
N ALA A 9 5.89 -4.41 14.38
CA ALA A 9 5.59 -5.41 13.36
C ALA A 9 6.53 -5.29 12.15
N PHE A 10 6.83 -4.07 11.72
CA PHE A 10 7.72 -3.79 10.62
C PHE A 10 9.17 -4.18 10.92
N ASP A 11 9.67 -3.82 12.10
CA ASP A 11 11.03 -4.16 12.52
C ASP A 11 11.20 -5.66 12.75
N TYR A 12 10.20 -6.29 13.39
CA TYR A 12 10.19 -7.73 13.61
C TYR A 12 10.35 -8.47 12.27
N VAL A 13 9.50 -8.23 11.27
CA VAL A 13 9.59 -8.97 10.00
C VAL A 13 10.90 -8.71 9.24
N ARG A 14 11.50 -7.53 9.38
CA ARG A 14 12.80 -7.21 8.78
C ARG A 14 13.96 -7.98 9.41
N SER A 15 13.84 -8.41 10.67
CA SER A 15 14.83 -9.29 11.31
C SER A 15 14.77 -10.74 10.79
N TYR A 16 13.67 -11.16 10.13
CA TYR A 16 13.47 -12.52 9.59
C TYR A 16 13.49 -12.57 8.06
N LYS A 17 14.41 -11.82 7.41
CA LYS A 17 14.53 -11.83 5.94
C LYS A 17 14.72 -13.23 5.34
N SER A 18 15.40 -14.13 6.06
CA SER A 18 15.62 -15.53 5.64
C SER A 18 14.35 -16.37 5.59
N ALA A 19 13.29 -15.97 6.30
CA ALA A 19 12.00 -16.65 6.31
C ALA A 19 10.99 -16.05 5.30
N MET A 20 11.43 -15.12 4.45
CA MET A 20 10.59 -14.52 3.44
C MET A 20 10.14 -15.58 2.43
N ARG A 21 8.85 -15.57 2.08
CA ARG A 21 8.31 -16.47 1.07
C ARG A 21 9.04 -16.30 -0.28
N PRO A 22 9.38 -17.39 -0.98
CA PRO A 22 10.19 -17.32 -2.21
C PRO A 22 9.55 -16.50 -3.34
N ASP A 23 8.23 -16.46 -3.40
CA ASP A 23 7.45 -15.77 -4.42
C ASP A 23 7.08 -14.33 -4.03
N TRP A 24 7.62 -13.79 -2.93
CA TRP A 24 7.23 -12.48 -2.39
C TRP A 24 7.25 -11.35 -3.42
N ALA A 25 8.28 -11.33 -4.28
CA ALA A 25 8.42 -10.33 -5.34
C ALA A 25 7.23 -10.30 -6.30
N SER A 26 6.59 -11.45 -6.55
CA SER A 26 5.43 -11.57 -7.44
C SER A 26 4.09 -11.29 -6.77
N VAL A 27 3.97 -11.50 -5.44
CA VAL A 27 2.68 -11.43 -4.74
C VAL A 27 2.48 -10.16 -3.90
N LYS A 28 3.55 -9.41 -3.60
CA LYS A 28 3.49 -8.25 -2.68
C LYS A 28 2.46 -7.19 -3.11
N ASP A 29 2.31 -6.98 -4.41
CA ASP A 29 1.35 -6.03 -4.98
C ASP A 29 -0.09 -6.47 -4.75
N ASP A 30 -0.38 -7.77 -4.95
CA ASP A 30 -1.71 -8.33 -4.70
C ASP A 30 -2.06 -8.35 -3.22
N VAL A 31 -1.07 -8.61 -2.36
CA VAL A 31 -1.23 -8.54 -0.90
C VAL A 31 -1.56 -7.11 -0.48
N MET A 32 -0.83 -6.11 -0.99
CA MET A 32 -1.12 -4.70 -0.73
C MET A 32 -2.51 -4.30 -1.23
N LEU A 33 -2.88 -4.71 -2.45
CA LEU A 33 -4.20 -4.47 -3.00
C LEU A 33 -5.31 -5.02 -2.11
N LYS A 34 -5.18 -6.27 -1.64
CA LYS A 34 -6.14 -6.89 -0.72
C LYS A 34 -6.24 -6.13 0.60
N ALA A 35 -5.11 -5.74 1.18
CA ALA A 35 -5.06 -4.99 2.43
C ALA A 35 -5.70 -3.60 2.30
N CYS A 36 -5.36 -2.84 1.25
CA CYS A 36 -5.97 -1.55 0.98
C CYS A 36 -7.47 -1.68 0.72
N LEU A 37 -7.89 -2.65 -0.10
CA LEU A 37 -9.32 -2.87 -0.36
C LEU A 37 -10.09 -3.18 0.92
N ALA A 38 -9.54 -4.01 1.81
CA ALA A 38 -10.13 -4.27 3.12
C ALA A 38 -10.26 -2.99 3.96
N LYS A 39 -9.17 -2.20 4.07
CA LYS A 39 -9.16 -0.90 4.78
C LYS A 39 -10.26 0.02 4.29
N PHE A 40 -10.38 0.22 2.98
CA PHE A 40 -11.39 1.13 2.43
C PHE A 40 -12.80 0.55 2.43
N ARG A 41 -12.99 -0.78 2.44
CA ARG A 41 -14.32 -1.39 2.65
C ARG A 41 -14.79 -1.27 4.09
N GLN A 42 -13.90 -1.45 5.05
CA GLN A 42 -14.23 -1.44 6.48
C GLN A 42 -14.54 -0.03 7.00
N HIS A 43 -13.92 1.01 6.43
CA HIS A 43 -14.02 2.37 6.94
C HIS A 43 -14.71 3.31 5.94
N GLN A 44 -16.02 3.52 6.09
CA GLN A 44 -16.84 4.32 5.16
C GLN A 44 -16.31 5.75 4.95
N LYS A 45 -15.82 6.42 6.01
CA LYS A 45 -15.22 7.75 5.89
C LYS A 45 -14.00 7.76 4.95
N LEU A 46 -13.14 6.74 5.07
CA LEU A 46 -11.96 6.60 4.21
C LEU A 46 -12.37 6.25 2.77
N LYS A 47 -13.39 5.41 2.59
CA LYS A 47 -13.96 5.11 1.26
C LYS A 47 -14.37 6.40 0.56
N GLN A 48 -15.16 7.24 1.23
CA GLN A 48 -15.64 8.50 0.65
C GLN A 48 -14.48 9.45 0.34
N LEU A 49 -13.47 9.53 1.21
CA LEU A 49 -12.26 10.32 0.96
C LEU A 49 -11.47 9.81 -0.26
N LEU A 50 -11.36 8.49 -0.44
CA LEU A 50 -10.70 7.94 -1.62
C LEU A 50 -11.50 8.22 -2.89
N LEU A 51 -12.82 8.05 -2.86
CA LEU A 51 -13.69 8.33 -4.01
C LEU A 51 -13.70 9.81 -4.39
N SER A 52 -13.61 10.72 -3.42
CA SER A 52 -13.61 12.18 -3.67
C SER A 52 -12.36 12.68 -4.39
N THR A 53 -11.30 11.86 -4.48
CA THR A 53 -10.15 12.14 -5.35
C THR A 53 -10.52 12.16 -6.85
N GLY A 54 -11.70 11.63 -7.21
CA GLY A 54 -12.23 11.63 -8.57
C GLY A 54 -11.36 10.79 -9.50
N ASP A 55 -10.84 11.42 -10.55
CA ASP A 55 -9.94 10.81 -11.52
C ASP A 55 -8.49 11.33 -11.40
N ARG A 56 -8.19 12.11 -10.35
CA ARG A 56 -6.83 12.60 -10.11
C ARG A 56 -5.89 11.44 -9.82
N MET A 57 -4.63 11.63 -10.18
CA MET A 57 -3.54 10.75 -9.77
C MET A 57 -3.31 10.85 -8.27
N ILE A 58 -2.88 9.74 -7.67
CA ILE A 58 -2.47 9.65 -6.28
C ILE A 58 -0.98 9.31 -6.28
N VAL A 59 -0.19 10.13 -5.58
CA VAL A 59 1.26 9.97 -5.48
C VAL A 59 1.63 9.90 -4.01
N GLU A 60 2.31 8.82 -3.64
CA GLU A 60 2.96 8.68 -2.34
C GLU A 60 4.34 9.36 -2.42
N HIS A 61 4.40 10.61 -1.98
CA HIS A 61 5.62 11.42 -2.08
C HIS A 61 6.56 11.16 -0.91
N THR A 62 7.66 10.44 -1.16
CA THR A 62 8.63 10.07 -0.11
C THR A 62 10.01 9.74 -0.69
N THR A 63 11.06 10.17 0.02
CA THR A 63 12.46 9.83 -0.28
C THR A 63 12.87 8.44 0.21
N GLU A 64 12.08 7.84 1.10
CA GLU A 64 12.48 6.64 1.86
C GLU A 64 12.12 5.32 1.15
N ASP A 65 11.22 5.36 0.16
CA ASP A 65 10.74 4.17 -0.53
C ASP A 65 10.46 4.45 -2.01
N SER A 66 11.37 4.00 -2.89
CA SER A 66 11.24 4.14 -4.33
C SER A 66 10.38 3.06 -5.00
N TYR A 67 9.92 2.04 -4.27
CA TYR A 67 9.02 1.03 -4.81
C TYR A 67 7.55 1.41 -4.58
N TRP A 68 7.19 1.67 -3.33
CA TRP A 68 5.82 2.05 -2.99
C TRP A 68 5.57 3.55 -3.23
N GLY A 69 6.59 4.38 -3.01
CA GLY A 69 6.56 5.82 -3.26
C GLY A 69 7.24 6.25 -4.56
N ASP A 70 7.26 7.56 -4.77
CA ASP A 70 7.83 8.22 -5.94
C ASP A 70 9.34 8.56 -5.81
N GLY A 71 9.98 8.20 -4.70
CA GLY A 71 11.39 8.49 -4.45
C GLY A 71 11.70 9.96 -4.11
N GLY A 72 10.70 10.82 -3.96
CA GLY A 72 10.85 12.24 -3.64
C GLY A 72 11.25 13.12 -4.83
N ASP A 73 11.77 12.53 -5.90
CA ASP A 73 12.11 13.19 -7.16
C ASP A 73 11.25 12.72 -8.34
N GLY A 74 10.31 11.79 -8.10
CA GLY A 74 9.44 11.20 -9.12
C GLY A 74 10.05 10.00 -9.86
N SER A 75 11.26 9.57 -9.52
CA SER A 75 11.93 8.40 -10.13
C SER A 75 11.41 7.05 -9.62
N GLY A 76 10.73 7.06 -8.46
CA GLY A 76 10.14 5.88 -7.84
C GLY A 76 8.89 5.37 -8.58
N ARG A 77 8.50 4.13 -8.27
CA ARG A 77 7.41 3.44 -8.98
C ARG A 77 6.02 3.90 -8.56
N ASN A 78 5.88 4.54 -7.39
CA ASN A 78 4.60 4.97 -6.83
C ASN A 78 3.55 3.83 -6.82
N GLN A 79 3.98 2.61 -6.50
CA GLN A 79 3.12 1.44 -6.58
C GLN A 79 1.94 1.52 -5.59
N LEU A 80 2.09 2.26 -4.48
CA LEU A 80 1.00 2.49 -3.54
C LEU A 80 -0.07 3.40 -4.15
N GLY A 81 0.33 4.51 -4.77
CA GLY A 81 -0.59 5.40 -5.48
C GLY A 81 -1.37 4.67 -6.57
N ILE A 82 -0.68 3.85 -7.38
CA ILE A 82 -1.30 2.97 -8.39
C ILE A 82 -2.29 2.00 -7.74
N THR A 83 -1.93 1.40 -6.61
CA THR A 83 -2.80 0.48 -5.86
C THR A 83 -4.06 1.17 -5.35
N LEU A 84 -3.94 2.39 -4.82
CA LEU A 84 -5.08 3.18 -4.34
C LEU A 84 -6.04 3.55 -5.47
N ILE A 85 -5.51 3.85 -6.67
CA ILE A 85 -6.34 4.08 -7.87
C ILE A 85 -7.08 2.79 -8.27
N LYS A 86 -6.42 1.63 -8.24
CA LYS A 86 -7.09 0.33 -8.48
C LYS A 86 -8.22 0.10 -7.48
N VAL A 87 -7.96 0.31 -6.18
CA VAL A 87 -8.98 0.19 -5.13
C VAL A 87 -10.15 1.15 -5.36
N ARG A 88 -9.87 2.42 -5.70
CA ARG A 88 -10.90 3.42 -6.05
C ARG A 88 -11.81 2.89 -7.15
N ASN A 89 -11.23 2.33 -8.22
CA ASN A 89 -12.00 1.78 -9.34
C ASN A 89 -12.81 0.53 -8.95
N TYR A 90 -12.29 -0.34 -8.08
CA TYR A 90 -13.04 -1.47 -7.54
C TYR A 90 -14.23 -1.04 -6.68
N LEU A 91 -14.14 0.10 -6.00
CA LEU A 91 -15.19 0.61 -5.09
C LEU A 91 -16.23 1.50 -5.78
N LYS A 92 -15.96 1.97 -7.00
CA LYS A 92 -16.91 2.69 -7.88
C LYS A 92 -17.95 1.73 -8.50
N LYS A 93 -17.59 0.46 -8.67
CA LYS A 93 -18.49 -0.62 -9.11
C LYS A 93 -19.36 -1.09 -7.95
#